data_AF-A0A260ZF23-F1
#
_entry.id   AF-A0A260ZF23-F1
#
_cell.length_a   1.000
_cell.length_b   1.000
_cell.length_c   1.000
_cell.angle_alpha   90.00
_cell.angle_beta   90.00
_cell.angle_gamma   90.00
#
_symmetry.space_group_name_H-M   'P 1'
#
loop_
_entity.id
_entity.type
_entity.pdbx_description
1 polymer ?
#
loop_
_entity_poly.entity_id
_entity_poly.type
_entity_poly.pdbx_seq_one_letter_code
_entity_poly.pdbx_strand_id
1 'polypeptide(L)'
;MEPDDDYRLANRFHATPNVDMGEDHGPMDDVRQLSYAVLFASGYNDPEYLKNRTHRDKIKRELFRAPTGVLPECAQWMEYFFEAISENDDIDFPNYEEIKDSILEVLPVTNAIEPLRLSLEADIWYLF
;
A
#
# COMPACT_ATOMS: atom_id res chain seq x y z
N MET A 1 -15.78 13.04 25.92
CA MET A 1 -15.06 12.03 25.13
C MET A 1 -13.60 12.29 25.40
N GLU A 2 -12.93 11.40 26.13
CA GLU A 2 -11.50 11.56 26.41
C GLU A 2 -10.71 11.48 25.08
N PRO A 3 -9.58 12.20 24.98
CA PRO A 3 -8.68 12.07 23.84
C PRO A 3 -7.90 10.76 24.00
N ASP A 4 -8.58 9.64 23.74
CA ASP A 4 -7.93 8.32 23.74
C ASP A 4 -6.96 8.24 22.55
N ASP A 5 -5.68 8.44 22.86
CA ASP A 5 -4.50 7.87 22.21
C ASP A 5 -4.38 7.98 20.68
N ASP A 6 -4.04 9.17 20.22
CA ASP A 6 -3.58 9.48 18.85
C ASP A 6 -2.42 8.53 18.40
N TYR A 7 -1.58 8.07 19.33
CA TYR A 7 -0.48 7.13 19.05
C TYR A 7 -0.93 5.70 18.70
N ARG A 8 -2.05 5.23 19.26
CA ARG A 8 -2.58 3.88 18.96
C ARG A 8 -3.28 3.85 17.60
N LEU A 9 -3.87 4.97 17.20
CA LEU A 9 -4.44 5.15 15.85
C LEU A 9 -3.36 5.24 14.78
N ALA A 10 -2.24 5.93 15.04
CA ALA A 10 -1.10 5.96 14.13
C ALA A 10 -0.58 4.54 13.81
N ASN A 11 -0.45 3.68 14.83
CA ASN A 11 -0.02 2.29 14.65
C ASN A 11 -1.03 1.40 13.90
N ARG A 12 -2.29 1.81 13.80
CA ARG A 12 -3.35 1.05 13.10
C ARG A 12 -3.74 1.65 11.75
N PHE A 13 -3.07 2.72 11.34
CA PHE A 13 -3.44 3.41 10.12
C PHE A 13 -3.27 2.51 8.88
N HIS A 14 -2.21 1.71 8.84
CA HIS A 14 -1.97 0.70 7.82
C HIS A 14 -2.48 -0.69 8.20
N ALA A 15 -2.95 -0.92 9.44
CA ALA A 15 -3.45 -2.24 9.85
C ALA A 15 -4.58 -2.76 8.94
N THR A 16 -4.62 -4.07 8.69
CA THR A 16 -5.75 -4.69 8.02
C THR A 16 -7.00 -4.62 8.92
N PRO A 17 -8.22 -4.61 8.34
CA PRO A 17 -9.45 -4.64 9.14
C PRO A 17 -9.56 -5.86 10.07
N ASN A 18 -8.85 -6.95 9.76
CA ASN A 18 -8.82 -8.22 10.50
C ASN A 18 -8.33 -8.04 11.95
N VAL A 19 -7.34 -7.15 12.15
CA VAL A 19 -6.81 -6.78 13.49
C VAL A 19 -7.91 -6.33 14.43
N ASP A 20 -8.88 -5.59 13.92
CA ASP A 20 -9.96 -5.05 14.73
C ASP A 20 -11.10 -6.04 14.95
N MET A 21 -11.16 -7.11 14.14
CA MET A 21 -12.10 -8.22 14.30
C MET A 21 -11.57 -9.31 15.25
N GLY A 22 -10.31 -9.19 15.68
CA GLY A 22 -9.65 -10.20 16.53
C GLY A 22 -9.31 -11.48 15.77
N GLU A 23 -9.18 -11.38 14.44
CA GLU A 23 -8.74 -12.49 13.59
C GLU A 23 -7.22 -12.67 13.70
N ASP A 24 -6.76 -13.92 13.51
CA ASP A 24 -5.33 -14.23 13.53
C ASP A 24 -4.60 -13.56 12.37
N HIS A 25 -3.40 -13.06 12.65
CA HIS A 25 -2.56 -12.41 11.64
C HIS A 25 -1.84 -13.43 10.76
N GLY A 26 -1.96 -13.22 9.45
CA GLY A 26 -1.28 -14.01 8.43
C GLY A 26 -0.21 -13.21 7.69
N PRO A 27 0.71 -13.87 6.97
CA PRO A 27 1.74 -13.19 6.16
C PRO A 27 1.15 -12.25 5.10
N MET A 28 -0.09 -12.49 4.67
CA MET A 28 -0.81 -11.62 3.74
C MET A 28 -1.19 -10.26 4.34
N ASP A 29 -1.33 -10.17 5.68
CA ASP A 29 -1.60 -8.89 6.34
C ASP A 29 -0.43 -7.92 6.17
N ASP A 30 0.82 -8.40 6.12
CA ASP A 30 2.00 -7.57 5.89
C ASP A 30 2.03 -7.01 4.46
N VAL A 31 1.65 -7.84 3.48
CA VAL A 31 1.54 -7.42 2.07
C VAL A 31 0.45 -6.36 1.89
N ARG A 32 -0.70 -6.54 2.55
CA ARG A 32 -1.79 -5.55 2.54
C ARG A 32 -1.40 -4.26 3.27
N GLN A 33 -0.68 -4.34 4.38
CA GLN A 33 -0.13 -3.17 5.06
C GLN A 33 0.83 -2.39 4.15
N LEU A 34 1.71 -3.09 3.43
CA LEU A 34 2.60 -2.51 2.43
C LEU A 34 1.80 -1.79 1.34
N SER A 35 0.72 -2.39 0.82
CA SER A 35 -0.04 -1.75 -0.26
C SER A 35 -0.74 -0.47 0.18
N TYR A 36 -1.20 -0.39 1.43
CA TYR A 36 -1.68 0.88 1.97
C TYR A 36 -0.55 1.90 2.14
N ALA A 37 0.67 1.48 2.47
CA ALA A 37 1.82 2.38 2.49
C ALA A 37 2.16 2.91 1.09
N VAL A 38 2.12 2.06 0.07
CA VAL A 38 2.30 2.45 -1.34
C VAL A 38 1.23 3.44 -1.77
N LEU A 39 -0.04 3.21 -1.42
CA LEU A 39 -1.14 4.14 -1.71
C LEU A 39 -0.85 5.56 -1.16
N PHE A 40 -0.32 5.64 0.06
CA PHE A 40 0.09 6.90 0.67
C PHE A 40 1.32 7.52 0.01
N ALA A 41 2.33 6.71 -0.32
CA ALA A 41 3.53 7.16 -1.02
C ALA A 41 3.22 7.72 -2.42
N SER A 42 2.17 7.19 -3.07
CA SER A 42 1.63 7.70 -4.34
C SER A 42 0.92 9.06 -4.21
N GLY A 43 0.78 9.60 -3.00
CA GLY A 43 0.19 10.92 -2.74
C GLY A 43 -1.30 10.91 -2.45
N TYR A 44 -1.90 9.75 -2.16
CA TYR A 44 -3.30 9.67 -1.74
C TYR A 44 -3.53 10.41 -0.42
N ASN A 45 -4.47 11.35 -0.40
CA ASN A 45 -4.67 12.28 0.71
C ASN A 45 -6.15 12.58 1.00
N ASP A 46 -7.06 11.66 0.68
CA ASP A 46 -8.50 11.81 0.93
C ASP A 46 -8.76 12.15 2.42
N PRO A 47 -9.29 13.35 2.73
CA PRO A 47 -9.56 13.76 4.10
C PRO A 47 -10.56 12.85 4.81
N GLU A 48 -11.49 12.23 4.08
CA GLU A 48 -12.45 11.30 4.65
C GLU A 48 -11.75 9.98 5.03
N TYR A 49 -10.83 9.49 4.21
CA TYR A 49 -10.02 8.31 4.55
C TYR A 49 -9.18 8.53 5.81
N LEU A 50 -8.61 9.74 5.96
CA LEU A 50 -7.76 10.07 7.10
C LEU A 50 -8.54 10.16 8.42
N LYS A 51 -9.75 10.74 8.38
CA LYS A 51 -10.53 11.06 9.58
C LYS A 51 -11.59 10.01 9.93
N ASN A 52 -12.10 9.27 8.95
CA ASN A 52 -13.20 8.34 9.10
C ASN A 52 -12.72 6.90 8.92
N ARG A 53 -12.58 6.19 10.05
CA ARG A 53 -12.15 4.79 10.07
C ARG A 53 -13.07 3.87 9.27
N THR A 54 -14.39 4.05 9.34
CA THR A 54 -15.34 3.20 8.59
C THR A 54 -15.17 3.37 7.09
N HIS A 55 -14.95 4.61 6.63
CA HIS A 55 -14.65 4.89 5.22
C HIS A 55 -13.31 4.30 4.81
N ARG A 56 -12.27 4.46 5.63
CA ARG A 56 -10.97 3.83 5.42
C ARG A 56 -11.09 2.30 5.28
N ASP A 57 -11.76 1.64 6.21
CA ASP A 57 -11.91 0.17 6.20
C ASP A 57 -12.75 -0.31 5.03
N LYS A 58 -13.65 0.53 4.49
CA LYS A 58 -14.37 0.26 3.25
C LYS A 58 -13.42 0.32 2.05
N ILE A 59 -12.64 1.40 1.91
CA ILE A 59 -11.65 1.53 0.82
C ILE A 59 -10.64 0.39 0.87
N LYS A 60 -10.11 0.07 2.06
CA LYS A 60 -9.19 -1.05 2.28
C LYS A 60 -9.73 -2.40 1.81
N ARG A 61 -11.02 -2.66 1.98
CA ARG A 61 -11.69 -3.88 1.51
C ARG A 61 -11.94 -3.86 0.01
N GLU A 62 -12.42 -2.73 -0.52
CA GLU A 62 -12.74 -2.61 -1.94
C GLU A 62 -11.48 -2.63 -2.82
N LEU A 63 -10.35 -2.13 -2.32
CA LEU A 63 -9.05 -2.20 -3.01
C LEU A 63 -8.61 -3.62 -3.38
N PHE A 64 -8.99 -4.64 -2.60
CA PHE A 64 -8.65 -6.04 -2.90
C PHE A 64 -9.84 -6.83 -3.44
N ARG A 65 -10.99 -6.19 -3.61
CA ARG A 65 -12.16 -6.79 -4.25
C ARG A 65 -12.24 -6.44 -5.73
N ALA A 66 -11.93 -5.19 -6.07
CA ALA A 66 -11.95 -4.67 -7.44
C ALA A 66 -10.96 -3.51 -7.60
N PRO A 67 -9.64 -3.79 -7.56
CA PRO A 67 -8.58 -2.77 -7.54
C PRO A 67 -8.75 -1.69 -8.63
N THR A 68 -8.93 -2.10 -9.89
CA THR A 68 -9.09 -1.21 -11.07
C THR A 68 -10.17 -0.15 -10.91
N GLY A 69 -11.28 -0.48 -10.23
CA GLY A 69 -12.42 0.43 -10.06
C GLY A 69 -12.33 1.34 -8.84
N VAL A 70 -11.37 1.08 -7.94
CA VAL A 70 -11.30 1.68 -6.60
C VAL A 70 -10.01 2.48 -6.41
N LEU A 71 -8.94 2.09 -7.11
CA LEU A 71 -7.65 2.78 -7.06
C LEU A 71 -7.79 4.25 -7.48
N PRO A 72 -7.31 5.19 -6.65
CA PRO A 72 -7.28 6.59 -7.04
C PRO A 72 -6.26 6.81 -8.16
N GLU A 73 -6.49 7.84 -8.98
CA GLU A 73 -5.66 8.20 -10.13
C GLU A 73 -4.15 8.27 -9.78
N CYS A 74 -3.81 8.83 -8.61
CA CYS A 74 -2.43 8.96 -8.17
C CYS A 74 -1.71 7.62 -7.96
N ALA A 75 -2.44 6.52 -7.79
CA ALA A 75 -1.92 5.17 -7.57
C ALA A 75 -2.24 4.20 -8.71
N GLN A 76 -2.91 4.64 -9.80
CA GLN A 76 -3.24 3.77 -10.94
C GLN A 76 -2.00 3.18 -11.61
N TRP A 77 -0.86 3.89 -11.55
CA TRP A 77 0.42 3.37 -12.01
C TRP A 77 0.91 2.14 -11.23
N MET A 78 0.27 1.73 -10.13
CA MET A 78 0.57 0.50 -9.39
C MET A 78 -0.54 -0.55 -9.52
N GLU A 79 -1.45 -0.43 -10.49
CA GLU A 79 -2.62 -1.31 -10.62
C GLU A 79 -2.26 -2.80 -10.56
N TYR A 80 -1.28 -3.25 -11.35
CA TYR A 80 -0.84 -4.65 -11.37
C TYR A 80 -0.39 -5.17 -10.00
N PHE A 81 0.21 -4.31 -9.17
CA PHE A 81 0.59 -4.68 -7.81
C PHE A 81 -0.62 -4.92 -6.92
N PHE A 82 -1.66 -4.08 -7.01
CA PHE A 82 -2.88 -4.30 -6.23
C PHE A 82 -3.71 -5.48 -6.76
N GLU A 83 -3.72 -5.71 -8.07
CA GLU A 83 -4.34 -6.89 -8.68
C GLU A 83 -3.68 -8.18 -8.20
N ALA A 84 -2.35 -8.28 -8.27
CA ALA A 84 -1.61 -9.45 -7.78
C ALA A 84 -1.95 -9.76 -6.30
N ILE A 85 -2.05 -8.74 -5.45
CA ILE A 85 -2.44 -8.91 -4.04
C ILE A 85 -3.90 -9.41 -3.93
N SER A 86 -4.81 -8.93 -4.78
CA SER A 86 -6.23 -9.33 -4.75
C SER A 86 -6.47 -10.78 -5.19
N GLU A 87 -5.58 -11.31 -6.04
CA GLU A 87 -5.68 -12.68 -6.57
C GLU A 87 -5.11 -13.75 -5.60
N ASN A 88 -4.42 -13.32 -4.54
CA ASN A 88 -3.90 -14.22 -3.52
C ASN A 88 -5.00 -14.65 -2.55
N ASP A 89 -5.18 -15.96 -2.40
CA ASP A 89 -6.08 -16.55 -1.40
C ASP A 89 -5.55 -16.31 0.03
N ASP A 90 -6.45 -15.98 0.95
CA ASP A 90 -6.14 -15.71 2.37
C ASP A 90 -5.64 -16.93 3.17
N ILE A 91 -5.68 -18.12 2.57
CA ILE A 91 -5.45 -19.41 3.25
C ILE A 91 -3.97 -19.82 3.17
N ASP A 92 -3.26 -19.42 2.11
CA ASP A 92 -1.89 -19.83 1.83
C ASP A 92 -0.88 -18.68 1.99
N PHE A 93 0.41 -19.00 1.94
CA PHE A 93 1.44 -17.97 1.89
C PHE A 93 1.29 -17.14 0.60
N PRO A 94 1.49 -15.81 0.66
CA PRO A 94 1.46 -14.97 -0.53
C PRO A 94 2.44 -15.44 -1.60
N ASN A 95 2.04 -15.37 -2.86
CA ASN A 95 2.93 -15.57 -4.00
C ASN A 95 3.86 -14.34 -4.15
N TYR A 96 4.91 -14.31 -3.32
CA TYR A 96 5.83 -13.19 -3.24
C TYR A 96 6.55 -12.90 -4.57
N GLU A 97 6.82 -13.91 -5.39
CA GLU A 97 7.46 -13.69 -6.70
C GLU A 97 6.51 -13.00 -7.67
N GLU A 98 5.24 -13.42 -7.73
CA GLU A 98 4.24 -12.75 -8.57
C GLU A 98 3.98 -11.30 -8.12
N ILE A 99 3.86 -11.08 -6.81
CA ILE A 99 3.72 -9.73 -6.26
C ILE A 99 4.95 -8.88 -6.62
N LYS A 100 6.16 -9.43 -6.53
CA LYS A 100 7.39 -8.72 -6.88
C LYS A 100 7.47 -8.42 -8.38
N ASP A 101 7.15 -9.39 -9.23
CA ASP A 101 7.15 -9.23 -10.68
C ASP A 101 6.14 -8.17 -11.11
N SER A 102 4.96 -8.12 -10.47
CA SER A 102 3.96 -7.07 -10.71
C SER A 102 4.49 -5.68 -10.40
N ILE A 103 5.32 -5.50 -9.37
CA ILE A 103 5.97 -4.21 -9.05
C ILE A 103 6.98 -3.85 -10.15
N LEU A 104 7.72 -4.82 -10.67
CA LEU A 104 8.73 -4.59 -11.71
C LEU A 104 8.09 -4.20 -13.06
N GLU A 105 6.93 -4.76 -13.40
CA GLU A 105 6.17 -4.41 -14.61
C GLU A 105 5.77 -2.92 -14.64
N VAL A 106 5.48 -2.32 -13.48
CA VAL A 106 5.10 -0.90 -13.36
C VAL A 106 6.27 0.05 -13.11
N LEU A 107 7.49 -0.46 -12.99
CA LEU A 107 8.71 0.34 -12.89
C LEU A 107 9.59 0.34 -14.16
N PRO A 108 9.07 0.62 -15.37
CA PRO A 108 9.91 0.63 -16.58
C PRO A 108 10.82 1.87 -16.70
N VAL A 109 10.69 2.88 -15.82
CA VAL A 109 11.40 4.17 -15.95
C VAL A 109 12.49 4.38 -14.88
N THR A 110 12.48 3.59 -13.82
CA THR A 110 13.52 3.59 -12.78
C THR A 110 14.02 2.16 -12.66
N ASN A 111 15.29 1.92 -12.99
CA ASN A 111 15.90 0.62 -12.77
C ASN A 111 15.97 0.38 -11.25
N ALA A 112 14.88 -0.07 -10.63
CA ALA A 112 14.75 -0.23 -9.18
C ALA A 112 15.66 -1.33 -8.61
N ILE A 113 16.29 -2.09 -9.51
CA ILE A 113 17.31 -3.09 -9.22
C ILE A 113 18.69 -2.42 -9.10
N GLU A 114 18.88 -1.25 -9.73
CA GLU A 114 20.12 -0.51 -9.59
C GLU A 114 20.20 0.24 -8.25
N PRO A 115 21.42 0.40 -7.70
CA PRO A 115 21.62 1.16 -6.49
C PRO A 115 21.16 2.60 -6.71
N LEU A 116 20.39 3.15 -5.76
CA LEU A 116 20.07 4.58 -5.73
C LEU A 116 21.37 5.39 -5.71
N ARG A 117 21.65 6.18 -6.76
CA ARG A 117 22.89 6.98 -6.83
C ARG A 117 22.55 8.45 -6.66
N LEU A 118 23.18 9.05 -5.65
CA LEU A 118 23.19 10.49 -5.48
C LEU A 118 24.48 11.04 -6.11
N SER A 119 24.34 11.87 -7.14
CA SER A 119 25.49 12.59 -7.73
C SER A 119 25.32 14.10 -7.61
N LEU A 120 26.45 14.81 -7.57
CA LEU A 120 26.51 16.28 -7.56
C LEU A 120 27.13 16.73 -8.89
N GLU A 121 26.35 17.39 -9.73
CA GLU A 121 26.83 18.04 -10.95
C GLU A 121 26.46 19.52 -10.93
N ALA A 122 27.44 20.40 -11.16
CA ALA A 122 27.25 21.85 -11.18
C ALA A 122 26.45 22.41 -9.97
N ASP A 123 26.79 21.93 -8.76
CA ASP A 123 26.12 22.28 -7.49
C ASP A 123 24.63 21.87 -7.39
N ILE A 124 24.16 20.99 -8.26
CA ILE A 124 22.81 20.42 -8.25
C ILE A 124 22.88 18.92 -7.95
N TRP A 125 22.01 18.45 -7.04
CA TRP A 125 21.90 17.03 -6.71
C TRP A 125 20.97 16.32 -7.70
N TYR A 126 21.44 15.20 -8.23
CA TYR A 126 20.69 14.33 -9.11
C TYR A 126 20.48 12.97 -8.45
N LEU A 127 19.26 12.46 -8.55
CA LEU A 127 18.88 11.12 -8.12
C LEU A 127 18.70 10.25 -9.35
N PHE A 128 19.48 9.17 -9.42
CA PHE A 128 19.40 8.14 -10.47
C PHE A 128 19.06 6.80 -9.86
#